data_AF-A0A2E8D4Q7-F1
#
_entry.id   AF-A0A2E8D4Q7-F1
#
_cell.length_a   1.000
_cell.length_b   1.000
_cell.length_c   1.000
_cell.angle_alpha   90.00
_cell.angle_beta   90.00
_cell.angle_gamma   90.00
#
_symmetry.space_group_name_H-M   'P 1'
#
loop_
_entity.id
_entity.type
_entity.pdbx_description
1 polymer ?
#
loop_
_entity_poly.entity_id
_entity_poly.type
_entity_poly.pdbx_seq_one_letter_code
_entity_poly.pdbx_strand_id
1 'polypeptide(L)'
;MLVDGAVELREGAKCLKNRRPDTIVLRDFKHYAANVMKSLVGKDERFQEVGGKIGTTRSAIQQTELAHLTPPSPKPKARFMNLAATIRWMTMIAWLLKNPEAQSREGISDPRMQDKLG
;
A
#
# COMPACT_ATOMS: atom_id res chain seq x y z
N MET A 1 -12.11 10.00 22.75
CA MET A 1 -11.61 10.77 21.58
C MET A 1 -10.60 9.93 20.82
N LEU A 2 -10.75 9.81 19.51
CA LEU A 2 -9.79 9.12 18.64
C LEU A 2 -8.86 10.16 17.98
N VAL A 3 -7.55 9.93 17.99
CA VAL A 3 -6.56 10.83 17.36
C VAL A 3 -5.61 10.06 16.45
N ASP A 4 -5.27 10.63 15.29
CA ASP A 4 -4.35 10.05 14.30
C ASP A 4 -2.85 10.12 14.71
N GLY A 5 -2.56 10.91 15.75
CA GLY A 5 -1.21 11.13 16.27
C GLY A 5 -0.48 12.33 15.66
N ALA A 6 -1.17 13.16 14.86
CA ALA A 6 -0.70 14.46 14.39
C ALA A 6 -0.20 15.31 15.58
N VAL A 7 0.91 16.01 15.38
CA VAL A 7 1.59 16.75 16.46
C VAL A 7 0.69 17.89 16.94
N GLU A 8 -0.02 18.52 16.02
CA GLU A 8 -0.97 19.61 16.19
C GLU A 8 -2.15 19.22 17.09
N LEU A 9 -2.54 17.93 17.08
CA LEU A 9 -3.66 17.43 17.88
C LEU A 9 -3.26 17.00 19.29
N ARG A 10 -1.96 16.90 19.61
CA ARG A 10 -1.50 16.37 20.91
C ARG A 10 -1.86 17.29 22.07
N GLU A 11 -1.65 18.59 21.92
CA GLU A 11 -1.96 19.55 22.99
C GLU A 11 -3.46 19.67 23.20
N GLY A 12 -4.24 19.70 22.11
CA GLY A 12 -5.71 19.66 22.20
C GLY A 12 -6.21 18.40 22.92
N ALA A 13 -5.61 17.24 22.62
CA ALA A 13 -5.95 15.98 23.28
C ALA A 13 -5.63 15.99 24.78
N LYS A 14 -4.48 16.53 25.17
CA LYS A 14 -4.08 16.68 26.57
C LYS A 14 -5.01 17.65 27.30
N CYS A 15 -5.30 18.81 26.72
CA CYS A 15 -6.22 19.80 27.28
C CYS A 15 -7.61 19.20 27.53
N LEU A 16 -8.14 18.42 26.59
CA LEU A 16 -9.43 17.76 26.76
C LEU A 16 -9.40 16.74 27.90
N LYS A 17 -8.36 15.90 27.97
CA LYS A 17 -8.20 14.91 29.06
C LYS A 17 -8.08 15.58 30.43
N ASN A 18 -7.39 16.73 30.51
CA ASN A 18 -7.25 17.49 31.75
C ASN A 18 -8.58 18.12 32.20
N ARG A 19 -9.41 18.58 31.26
CA ARG A 19 -10.73 19.17 31.55
C ARG A 19 -11.82 18.12 31.82
N ARG A 20 -11.69 16.94 31.22
CA ARG A 20 -12.65 15.84 31.29
C ARG A 20 -11.89 14.56 31.65
N PRO A 21 -11.64 14.30 32.95
CA PRO A 21 -10.84 13.16 33.40
C PRO A 21 -11.42 11.79 32.99
N ASP A 22 -12.72 11.73 32.74
CA ASP A 22 -13.47 10.59 32.20
C ASP A 22 -13.19 10.32 30.71
N THR A 23 -12.54 11.25 30.01
CA THR A 23 -12.24 11.12 28.58
C THR A 23 -11.07 10.18 28.33
N ILE A 24 -11.36 9.08 27.66
CA ILE A 24 -10.33 8.18 27.10
C ILE A 24 -9.84 8.76 25.77
N VAL A 25 -8.52 8.96 25.65
CA VAL A 25 -7.86 9.33 24.39
C VAL A 25 -7.24 8.07 23.80
N LEU A 26 -7.76 7.64 22.65
CA LEU A 26 -7.27 6.49 21.90
C LEU A 26 -6.52 6.95 20.66
N ARG A 27 -5.44 6.25 20.34
CA ARG A 27 -4.68 6.47 19.10
C ARG A 27 -5.28 5.63 17.99
N ASP A 28 -5.44 6.22 16.81
CA ASP A 28 -5.87 5.51 15.62
C ASP A 28 -4.88 4.40 15.28
N PHE A 29 -5.36 3.16 15.34
CA PHE A 29 -4.53 1.98 15.17
C PHE A 29 -3.93 1.92 13.76
N LYS A 30 -4.68 2.34 12.74
CA LYS A 30 -4.25 2.29 11.33
C LYS A 30 -3.10 3.26 11.08
N HIS A 31 -3.18 4.48 11.62
CA HIS A 31 -2.09 5.46 11.58
C HIS A 31 -0.90 5.01 12.44
N TYR A 32 -1.15 4.40 13.60
CA TYR A 32 -0.08 3.83 14.42
C TYR A 32 0.71 2.77 13.65
N ALA A 33 0.04 1.75 13.14
CA ALA A 33 0.65 0.68 12.38
C ALA A 33 1.38 1.20 11.13
N ALA A 34 0.78 2.14 10.40
CA ALA A 34 1.42 2.75 9.24
C ALA A 34 2.72 3.51 9.59
N ASN A 35 2.75 4.20 10.73
CA ASN A 35 3.95 4.87 11.20
C ASN A 35 5.04 3.87 11.61
N VAL A 36 4.67 2.78 12.28
CA VAL A 36 5.61 1.69 12.62
C VAL A 36 6.21 1.08 11.36
N MET A 37 5.37 0.73 10.37
CA MET A 37 5.84 0.22 9.08
C MET A 37 6.76 1.21 8.37
N LYS A 38 6.40 2.50 8.36
CA LYS A 38 7.25 3.57 7.80
C LYS A 38 8.61 3.64 8.49
N SER A 39 8.67 3.50 9.82
CA SER A 39 9.96 3.51 10.53
C SER A 39 10.80 2.28 10.26
N LEU A 40 10.18 1.11 10.05
CA LEU A 40 10.88 -0.15 9.82
C LEU A 40 11.45 -0.25 8.41
N VAL A 41 10.64 0.06 7.39
CA VAL A 41 11.00 -0.20 5.97
C VAL A 41 10.99 1.04 5.09
N GLY A 42 10.58 2.21 5.61
CA GLY A 42 10.40 3.40 4.76
C GLY A 42 11.70 3.99 4.20
N LYS A 43 12.85 3.69 4.81
CA LYS A 43 14.18 4.06 4.33
C LYS A 43 14.91 2.94 3.59
N ASP A 44 14.31 1.75 3.51
CA ASP A 44 14.89 0.62 2.80
C ASP A 44 14.86 0.90 1.29
N GLU A 45 16.02 0.86 0.63
CA GLU A 45 16.17 1.20 -0.78
C GLU A 45 15.40 0.23 -1.68
N ARG A 46 15.40 -1.07 -1.36
CA ARG A 46 14.67 -2.09 -2.12
C ARG A 46 13.17 -1.86 -2.02
N PHE A 47 12.67 -1.52 -0.83
CA PHE A 47 11.27 -1.19 -0.64
C PHE A 47 10.85 0.05 -1.46
N GLN A 48 11.71 1.07 -1.53
CA GLN A 48 11.45 2.25 -2.36
C GLN A 48 11.48 1.92 -3.86
N GLU A 49 12.43 1.10 -4.30
CA GLU A 49 12.54 0.63 -5.69
C GLU A 49 11.29 -0.13 -6.12
N VAL A 50 10.79 -1.06 -5.29
CA VAL A 50 9.54 -1.79 -5.53
C VAL A 50 8.36 -0.82 -5.71
N GLY A 51 8.27 0.21 -4.86
CA GLY A 51 7.25 1.25 -5.00
C GLY A 51 7.32 1.98 -6.34
N GLY A 52 8.53 2.28 -6.82
CA GLY A 52 8.77 2.87 -8.14
C GLY A 52 8.34 1.94 -9.28
N LYS A 53 8.76 0.68 -9.23
CA LYS A 53 8.40 -0.35 -10.22
C LYS A 53 6.90 -0.53 -10.35
N ILE A 54 6.16 -0.54 -9.25
CA ILE A 54 4.68 -0.60 -9.27
C ILE A 54 4.09 0.59 -10.05
N GLY A 55 4.63 1.79 -9.84
CA GLY A 55 4.21 2.99 -10.56
C GLY A 55 4.46 2.90 -12.05
N THR A 56 5.65 2.44 -12.46
CA THR A 56 5.99 2.27 -13.88
C THR A 56 5.16 1.16 -14.53
N THR A 57 4.95 0.03 -13.83
CA THR A 57 4.10 -1.08 -14.30
C THR A 57 2.68 -0.60 -14.57
N ARG A 58 2.07 0.17 -13.65
CA ARG A 58 0.75 0.77 -13.87
C ARG A 58 0.69 1.54 -15.18
N SER A 59 1.60 2.48 -15.38
CA SER A 59 1.63 3.31 -16.59
C SER A 59 1.78 2.48 -17.86
N ALA A 60 2.54 1.38 -17.79
CA ALA A 60 2.79 0.49 -18.92
C ALA A 60 1.58 -0.39 -19.29
N ILE A 61 0.72 -0.76 -18.34
CA ILE A 61 -0.32 -1.79 -18.58
C ILE A 61 -1.76 -1.28 -18.52
N GLN A 62 -2.03 -0.12 -17.90
CA GLN A 62 -3.39 0.36 -17.64
C GLN A 62 -4.26 0.61 -18.88
N GLN A 63 -3.66 0.73 -20.07
CA GLN A 63 -4.33 0.94 -21.36
C GLN A 63 -3.95 -0.15 -22.38
N THR A 64 -3.81 -1.39 -21.90
CA THR A 64 -3.42 -2.55 -22.71
C THR A 64 -4.31 -3.74 -22.41
N GLU A 65 -4.09 -4.86 -23.08
CA GLU A 65 -4.69 -6.17 -22.78
C GLU A 65 -4.43 -6.68 -21.35
N LEU A 66 -3.44 -6.08 -20.65
CA LEU A 66 -3.10 -6.38 -19.26
C LEU A 66 -3.82 -5.47 -18.24
N ALA A 67 -4.76 -4.62 -18.67
CA ALA A 67 -5.36 -3.61 -17.80
C ALA A 67 -6.06 -4.20 -16.55
N HIS A 68 -6.62 -5.41 -16.62
CA HIS A 68 -7.23 -6.09 -15.46
C HIS A 68 -6.20 -6.51 -14.40
N LEU A 69 -4.91 -6.53 -14.74
CA LEU A 69 -3.79 -6.81 -13.82
C LEU A 69 -3.14 -5.54 -13.27
N THR A 70 -3.70 -4.36 -13.55
CA THR A 70 -3.18 -3.07 -13.07
C THR A 70 -3.07 -3.05 -11.53
N PRO A 71 -1.94 -2.62 -10.95
CA PRO A 71 -1.80 -2.53 -9.49
C PRO A 71 -2.82 -1.57 -8.87
N PRO A 72 -3.07 -1.63 -7.55
CA PRO A 72 -3.92 -0.67 -6.85
C PRO A 72 -3.51 0.79 -7.08
N SER A 73 -4.46 1.73 -6.99
CA SER A 73 -4.19 3.15 -7.23
C SER A 73 -3.13 3.70 -6.26
N PRO A 74 -2.17 4.51 -6.75
CA PRO A 74 -1.13 5.07 -5.90
C PRO A 74 -1.76 6.01 -4.86
N LYS A 75 -1.38 5.82 -3.60
CA LYS A 75 -1.77 6.71 -2.49
C LYS A 75 -0.54 7.21 -1.75
N PRO A 76 0.24 8.16 -2.32
CA PRO A 76 1.55 8.54 -1.78
C PRO A 76 1.53 8.97 -0.31
N LYS A 77 0.49 9.73 0.09
CA LYS A 77 0.30 10.21 1.47
C LYS A 77 -0.14 9.11 2.44
N ALA A 78 -0.78 8.04 1.96
CA ALA A 78 -1.34 6.97 2.78
C ALA A 78 -0.74 5.59 2.43
N ARG A 79 0.43 5.54 1.79
CA ARG A 79 1.00 4.30 1.22
C ARG A 79 1.15 3.19 2.25
N PHE A 80 1.64 3.51 3.44
CA PHE A 80 1.82 2.53 4.53
C PHE A 80 0.48 2.08 5.14
N MET A 81 -0.57 2.90 5.09
CA MET A 81 -1.92 2.53 5.52
C MET A 81 -2.63 1.60 4.52
N ASN A 82 -2.17 1.57 3.27
CA ASN A 82 -2.78 0.80 2.18
C ASN A 82 -1.88 -0.34 1.68
N LEU A 83 -0.78 -0.61 2.39
CA LEU A 83 0.24 -1.58 1.99
C LEU A 83 -0.32 -2.98 1.75
N ALA A 84 -1.33 -3.39 2.52
CA ALA A 84 -1.98 -4.69 2.38
C ALA A 84 -2.57 -4.93 0.97
N ALA A 85 -3.14 -3.91 0.34
CA ALA A 85 -3.67 -4.03 -1.02
C ALA A 85 -2.54 -4.23 -2.03
N THR A 86 -1.45 -3.49 -1.88
CA THR A 86 -0.24 -3.62 -2.71
C THR A 86 0.39 -5.00 -2.56
N ILE A 87 0.54 -5.50 -1.33
CA ILE A 87 1.08 -6.84 -1.06
C ILE A 87 0.22 -7.92 -1.71
N ARG A 88 -1.10 -7.87 -1.52
CA ARG A 88 -2.02 -8.84 -2.15
C ARG A 88 -1.88 -8.85 -3.67
N TRP A 89 -1.77 -7.67 -4.29
CA TRP A 89 -1.54 -7.59 -5.72
C TRP A 89 -0.19 -8.20 -6.12
N MET A 90 0.91 -7.87 -5.43
CA MET A 90 2.22 -8.45 -5.72
C MET A 90 2.22 -9.98 -5.58
N THR A 91 1.58 -10.51 -4.55
CA THR A 91 1.43 -11.96 -4.34
C THR A 91 0.62 -12.60 -5.46
N MET A 92 -0.46 -11.95 -5.91
CA MET A 92 -1.27 -12.42 -7.03
C MET A 92 -0.48 -12.41 -8.35
N ILE A 93 0.28 -11.36 -8.65
CA ILE A 93 1.16 -11.31 -9.83
C ILE A 93 2.24 -12.40 -9.75
N ALA A 94 2.91 -12.54 -8.62
CA ALA A 94 3.92 -13.58 -8.42
C ALA A 94 3.36 -15.00 -8.58
N TRP A 95 2.09 -15.21 -8.18
CA TRP A 95 1.40 -16.47 -8.44
C TRP A 95 1.08 -16.62 -9.93
N LEU A 96 0.51 -15.61 -10.58
CA LEU A 96 0.20 -15.67 -12.01
C LEU A 96 1.44 -15.97 -12.84
N LEU A 97 2.58 -15.35 -12.55
CA LEU A 97 3.85 -15.62 -13.25
C LEU A 97 4.29 -17.08 -13.17
N LYS A 98 3.91 -17.80 -12.11
CA LYS A 98 4.24 -19.22 -11.90
C LYS A 98 3.19 -20.20 -12.42
N ASN A 99 2.00 -19.72 -12.78
CA ASN A 99 0.84 -20.53 -13.18
C ASN A 99 0.35 -20.05 -14.56
N PRO A 100 1.06 -20.40 -15.66
CA PRO A 100 0.73 -19.92 -17.01
C PRO A 100 -0.67 -20.32 -17.49
N GLU A 101 -1.20 -21.43 -16.98
CA GLU A 101 -2.52 -21.99 -17.25
C GLU A 101 -3.69 -21.25 -16.57
N ALA A 102 -3.40 -20.27 -15.71
CA ALA A 102 -4.44 -19.54 -15.00
C ALA A 102 -5.39 -18.80 -15.96
N GLN A 103 -6.70 -18.91 -15.74
CA GLN A 103 -7.73 -18.26 -16.56
C GLN A 103 -7.51 -16.74 -16.70
N SER A 104 -6.99 -16.07 -15.66
CA SER A 104 -6.69 -14.63 -15.70
C SER A 104 -5.59 -14.24 -16.71
N ARG A 105 -4.87 -15.22 -17.29
CA ARG A 105 -3.86 -15.05 -18.34
C ARG A 105 -4.37 -15.39 -19.74
N GLU A 106 -5.64 -15.79 -19.88
CA GLU A 106 -6.21 -16.17 -21.16
C GLU A 106 -6.02 -15.05 -22.20
N GLY A 107 -5.47 -15.40 -23.37
CA GLY A 107 -5.15 -14.43 -24.43
C GLY A 107 -3.86 -13.63 -24.24
N ILE A 108 -3.08 -13.89 -23.17
CA ILE A 108 -1.80 -13.22 -22.91
C ILE A 108 -0.65 -14.24 -23.00
N SER A 109 0.38 -13.90 -23.78
CA SER A 109 1.55 -14.79 -23.92
C SER A 109 2.49 -14.72 -22.71
N ASP A 110 3.23 -15.81 -22.47
CA ASP A 110 4.21 -15.88 -21.39
C ASP A 110 5.32 -14.82 -21.52
N PRO A 111 5.92 -14.58 -22.70
CA PRO A 111 6.89 -13.49 -22.86
C PRO A 111 6.30 -12.12 -22.53
N ARG A 112 5.02 -11.89 -22.85
CA ARG A 112 4.34 -10.62 -22.54
C ARG A 112 4.11 -10.45 -21.05
N MET A 113 3.74 -11.51 -20.34
CA MET A 113 3.63 -11.50 -18.88
C MET A 113 4.98 -11.17 -18.23
N GLN A 114 6.06 -11.81 -18.67
CA GLN A 114 7.39 -11.56 -18.12
C GLN A 114 7.91 -10.16 -18.42
N ASP A 115 7.73 -9.64 -19.65
CA ASP A 115 8.15 -8.29 -20.03
C ASP A 115 7.49 -7.18 -19.19
N LYS A 116 6.22 -7.35 -18.81
CA LYS A 116 5.46 -6.29 -18.14
C LYS A 116 5.31 -6.46 -16.63
N LEU A 117 5.37 -7.69 -16.12
CA LEU A 117 5.05 -8.03 -14.73
C LEU A 117 6.16 -8.83 -14.03
N GLY A 118 7.18 -9.31 -14.76
CA GLY A 118 8.30 -10.09 -14.24
C GLY A 118 9.46 -9.27 -13.68
#